data_AF-A0A8C1XU62-F1
#
_entry.id   AF-A0A8C1XU62-F1
#
_cell.length_a   1.000
_cell.length_b   1.000
_cell.length_c   1.000
_cell.angle_alpha   90.00
_cell.angle_beta   90.00
_cell.angle_gamma   90.00
#
_symmetry.space_group_name_H-M   'P 1'
#
loop_
_entity.id
_entity.type
_entity.pdbx_description
1 polymer ?
#
loop_
_entity_poly.entity_id
_entity_poly.type
_entity_poly.pdbx_seq_one_letter_code
_entity_poly.pdbx_strand_id
1 'polypeptide(L)'
;MSLASSREQRSTAGNRMSKLLDAEEEDEFYKTTYGGFNDVRIIIIYIYIYIKYKDFCSGCVSVRKSVRKSTSEHTRQTNERLQERQLEAPRKRRGALSERVLTQEELLAEAKLTAESNLRSLENYERLEADKKKHVHKKRRFEGPSIRYHSVLMPLIPDAHMKEENVDVEGLDQDTPQATPTSSSSSQGAGSLCSRTYITFSDDEAFSSAFPPSARSSPAQPVQEVCPVTHKPALYRDPVTDIPYANARAFRIIREAYQKYIAAHGFPNASGSFSGNSDVSDSPAATAKSTRPKAVVKQTVVAT
;
A
#
# COMPACT_ATOMS: atom_id res chain seq x y z
N MET A 1 -72.52 3.31 -26.40
CA MET A 1 -71.23 2.93 -27.01
C MET A 1 -70.19 3.96 -26.60
N SER A 2 -69.10 3.54 -25.93
CA SER A 2 -68.08 4.46 -25.47
C SER A 2 -67.15 4.85 -26.63
N LEU A 3 -67.14 6.14 -26.98
CA LEU A 3 -66.31 6.72 -28.05
C LEU A 3 -64.79 6.60 -27.78
N ALA A 4 -64.39 6.14 -26.59
CA ALA A 4 -62.99 6.03 -26.18
C ALA A 4 -62.26 4.82 -26.80
N SER A 5 -62.98 3.75 -27.16
CA SER A 5 -62.36 2.48 -27.58
C SER A 5 -62.16 2.35 -29.09
N SER A 6 -62.76 3.23 -29.90
CA SER A 6 -62.71 3.18 -31.37
C SER A 6 -61.63 4.07 -32.00
N ARG A 7 -60.78 4.71 -31.19
CA ARG A 7 -59.70 5.57 -31.68
C ARG A 7 -58.39 4.80 -31.80
N GLU A 8 -57.69 4.98 -32.92
CA GLU A 8 -56.37 4.43 -33.17
C GLU A 8 -55.35 4.85 -32.09
N GLN A 9 -54.69 3.87 -31.48
CA GLN A 9 -53.73 4.10 -30.40
C GLN A 9 -52.37 4.53 -30.98
N ARG A 10 -51.77 5.56 -30.37
CA ARG A 10 -50.44 6.04 -30.74
C ARG A 10 -49.37 5.16 -30.09
N SER A 11 -48.43 4.64 -30.87
CA SER A 11 -47.35 3.76 -30.39
C SER A 11 -46.39 4.42 -29.38
N THR A 12 -46.35 5.75 -29.33
CA THR A 12 -45.45 6.52 -28.45
C THR A 12 -46.17 7.17 -27.26
N ALA A 13 -47.49 6.97 -27.12
CA ALA A 13 -48.23 7.53 -26.00
C ALA A 13 -47.81 6.84 -24.69
N GLY A 14 -47.37 7.62 -23.71
CA GLY A 14 -46.98 7.11 -22.39
C GLY A 14 -45.54 6.62 -22.27
N ASN A 15 -44.69 6.79 -23.29
CA ASN A 15 -43.30 6.30 -23.31
C ASN A 15 -42.41 6.76 -22.13
N ARG A 16 -42.81 7.81 -21.39
CA ARG A 16 -42.10 8.30 -20.20
C ARG A 16 -42.99 8.40 -18.97
N MET A 17 -44.23 7.93 -19.03
CA MET A 17 -45.17 8.02 -17.90
C MET A 17 -44.75 7.14 -16.73
N SER A 18 -44.24 5.93 -17.00
CA SER A 18 -43.63 5.09 -15.94
C SER A 18 -42.52 5.86 -15.24
N LYS A 19 -41.57 6.40 -16.01
CA LYS A 19 -40.43 7.14 -15.48
C LYS A 19 -40.80 8.40 -14.69
N LEU A 20 -41.93 9.04 -15.01
CA LEU A 20 -42.42 10.21 -14.28
C LEU A 20 -43.10 9.81 -12.96
N LEU A 21 -43.89 8.74 -12.97
CA LEU A 21 -44.50 8.19 -11.75
C LEU A 21 -43.43 7.64 -10.79
N ASP A 22 -42.44 6.93 -11.33
CA ASP A 22 -41.29 6.40 -10.56
C ASP A 22 -40.38 7.52 -10.02
N ALA A 23 -40.43 8.73 -10.59
CA ALA A 23 -39.65 9.88 -10.14
C ALA A 23 -40.40 10.79 -9.14
N GLU A 24 -41.72 10.64 -9.02
CA GLU A 24 -42.52 11.32 -7.98
C GLU A 24 -42.36 10.64 -6.61
N GLU A 25 -42.03 9.35 -6.59
CA GLU A 25 -41.52 8.68 -5.40
C GLU A 25 -40.06 9.10 -5.21
N GLU A 26 -39.78 10.06 -4.33
CA GLU A 26 -38.40 10.43 -3.99
C GLU A 26 -37.66 9.21 -3.46
N ASP A 27 -36.74 8.66 -4.26
CA ASP A 27 -35.92 7.49 -3.95
C ASP A 27 -34.93 7.78 -2.80
N GLU A 28 -35.44 7.93 -1.56
CA GLU A 28 -34.64 8.05 -0.33
C GLU A 28 -33.64 6.88 -0.21
N PHE A 29 -34.00 5.73 -0.77
CA PHE A 29 -33.15 4.56 -0.83
C PHE A 29 -31.81 4.85 -1.52
N TYR A 30 -31.80 5.41 -2.73
CA TYR A 30 -30.56 5.70 -3.47
C TYR A 30 -29.83 6.97 -3.02
N LYS A 31 -30.51 7.80 -2.24
CA LYS A 31 -29.95 9.01 -1.63
C LYS A 31 -29.15 8.71 -0.36
N THR A 32 -29.51 7.65 0.35
CA THR A 32 -28.95 7.34 1.69
C THR A 32 -28.12 6.06 1.71
N THR A 33 -28.47 5.07 0.87
CA THR A 33 -27.75 3.79 0.81
C THR A 33 -26.41 3.98 0.10
N TYR A 34 -25.34 3.40 0.66
CA TYR A 34 -23.95 3.51 0.15
C TYR A 34 -23.33 4.93 0.12
N GLY A 35 -23.86 5.88 0.89
CA GLY A 35 -23.31 7.23 1.02
C GLY A 35 -23.87 8.25 0.04
N GLY A 36 -24.92 7.88 -0.71
CA GLY A 36 -25.67 8.76 -1.61
C GLY A 36 -24.95 9.04 -2.92
N PHE A 37 -25.66 8.85 -4.04
CA PHE A 37 -25.20 9.18 -5.39
C PHE A 37 -25.22 10.71 -5.64
N ASN A 38 -24.48 11.47 -4.84
CA ASN A 38 -24.24 12.89 -5.06
C ASN A 38 -22.90 13.06 -5.79
N ASP A 39 -22.97 13.24 -7.11
CA ASP A 39 -21.90 13.05 -8.10
C ASP A 39 -20.67 14.00 -8.02
N VAL A 40 -20.46 14.78 -6.95
CA VAL A 40 -19.44 15.83 -6.99
C VAL A 40 -18.07 15.36 -6.47
N ARG A 41 -18.04 14.49 -5.45
CA ARG A 41 -16.77 14.07 -4.81
C ARG A 41 -16.08 12.91 -5.53
N ILE A 42 -16.85 12.03 -6.16
CA ILE A 42 -16.32 10.86 -6.88
C ILE A 42 -15.56 11.30 -8.13
N ILE A 43 -16.03 12.35 -8.83
CA ILE A 43 -15.36 12.90 -10.02
C ILE A 43 -13.98 13.46 -9.66
N ILE A 44 -13.87 14.21 -8.55
CA ILE A 44 -12.59 14.81 -8.12
C ILE A 44 -11.57 13.74 -7.74
N ILE A 45 -12.00 12.70 -7.02
CA ILE A 45 -11.14 11.56 -6.64
C ILE A 45 -10.69 10.79 -7.88
N TYR A 46 -11.58 10.56 -8.84
CA TYR A 46 -11.24 9.86 -10.08
C TYR A 46 -10.24 10.66 -10.93
N ILE A 47 -10.40 11.98 -11.05
CA ILE A 47 -9.45 12.86 -11.74
C ILE A 47 -8.10 12.86 -11.02
N TYR A 48 -8.08 12.96 -9.69
CA TYR A 48 -6.85 12.94 -8.90
C TYR A 48 -6.08 11.62 -9.07
N ILE A 49 -6.78 10.48 -9.00
CA ILE A 49 -6.21 9.16 -9.26
C ILE A 49 -5.71 9.08 -10.71
N TYR A 50 -6.51 9.50 -11.69
CA TYR A 50 -6.09 9.43 -13.10
C TYR A 50 -4.82 10.26 -13.38
N ILE A 51 -4.69 11.45 -12.77
CA ILE A 51 -3.49 12.27 -12.89
C ILE A 51 -2.29 11.59 -12.19
N LYS A 52 -2.46 11.10 -10.96
CA LYS A 52 -1.40 10.44 -10.19
C LYS A 52 -0.82 9.20 -10.86
N TYR A 53 -1.64 8.45 -11.60
CA TYR A 53 -1.25 7.20 -12.24
C TYR A 53 -0.71 7.38 -13.67
N LYS A 54 -0.89 8.55 -14.29
CA LYS A 54 -0.39 8.82 -15.66
C LYS A 54 1.11 9.16 -15.68
N ASP A 55 1.64 9.75 -14.61
CA ASP A 55 3.04 10.17 -14.55
C ASP A 55 4.04 9.02 -14.28
N PHE A 56 3.55 7.80 -13.98
CA PHE A 56 4.40 6.65 -13.65
C PHE A 56 4.73 5.74 -14.85
N CYS A 57 4.26 6.06 -16.07
CA CYS A 57 4.46 5.16 -17.22
C CYS A 57 4.74 5.92 -18.53
N SER A 58 5.78 6.75 -18.55
CA SER A 58 6.35 7.30 -19.78
C SER A 58 7.32 6.32 -20.45
N GLY A 59 6.84 5.10 -20.76
CA GLY A 59 7.69 4.06 -21.34
C GLY A 59 6.99 2.87 -22.01
N CYS A 60 5.65 2.88 -22.17
CA CYS A 60 4.97 1.80 -22.88
C CYS A 60 4.20 2.31 -24.09
N VAL A 61 4.63 1.82 -25.24
CA VAL A 61 4.09 1.97 -26.60
C VAL A 61 2.56 1.96 -26.62
N SER A 62 1.98 2.82 -27.45
CA SER A 62 0.55 2.82 -27.79
C SER A 62 0.13 1.48 -28.39
N VAL A 63 -0.22 0.52 -27.54
CA VAL A 63 -0.81 -0.75 -27.93
C VAL A 63 -2.13 -0.42 -28.62
N ARG A 64 -2.16 -0.55 -29.96
CA ARG A 64 -3.42 -0.61 -30.71
C ARG A 64 -4.30 -1.64 -30.02
N LYS A 65 -5.46 -1.21 -29.53
CA LYS A 65 -6.46 -2.07 -28.90
C LYS A 65 -6.96 -3.09 -29.92
N SER A 66 -6.30 -4.24 -29.98
CA SER A 66 -6.77 -5.40 -30.74
C SER A 66 -8.00 -5.94 -30.03
N VAL A 67 -9.17 -5.75 -30.65
CA VAL A 67 -10.39 -6.44 -30.23
C VAL A 67 -10.15 -7.92 -30.49
N ARG A 68 -10.10 -8.71 -29.42
CA ARG A 68 -9.86 -10.15 -29.48
C ARG A 68 -10.91 -10.77 -30.41
N LYS A 69 -10.51 -11.70 -31.28
CA LYS A 69 -11.42 -12.43 -32.19
C LYS A 69 -12.65 -13.00 -31.46
N SER A 70 -12.51 -13.39 -30.19
CA SER A 70 -13.63 -13.85 -29.37
C SER A 70 -14.68 -12.76 -29.10
N THR A 71 -14.26 -11.52 -28.88
CA THR A 71 -15.15 -10.38 -28.65
C THR A 71 -15.90 -9.99 -29.92
N SER A 72 -15.25 -10.05 -31.09
CA SER A 72 -15.92 -9.82 -32.38
C SER A 72 -16.95 -10.92 -32.71
N GLU A 73 -16.61 -12.19 -32.46
CA GLU A 73 -17.55 -13.31 -32.66
C GLU A 73 -18.74 -13.25 -31.71
N HIS A 74 -18.53 -12.88 -30.44
CA HIS A 74 -19.62 -12.78 -29.48
C HIS A 74 -20.55 -11.59 -29.78
N THR A 75 -19.98 -10.47 -30.27
CA THR A 75 -20.76 -9.31 -30.72
C THR A 75 -21.61 -9.67 -31.94
N ARG A 76 -21.03 -10.44 -32.88
CA ARG A 76 -21.74 -10.95 -34.07
C ARG A 76 -22.92 -11.87 -33.70
N GLN A 77 -22.70 -12.84 -32.82
CA GLN A 77 -23.77 -13.73 -32.32
C GLN A 77 -24.87 -13.01 -31.56
N THR A 78 -24.55 -11.91 -30.88
CA THR A 78 -25.54 -11.11 -30.15
C THR A 78 -26.40 -10.31 -31.11
N ASN A 79 -25.79 -9.74 -32.16
CA ASN A 79 -26.49 -9.04 -33.22
C ASN A 79 -27.39 -9.96 -34.06
N GLU A 80 -26.93 -11.16 -34.43
CA GLU A 80 -27.76 -12.15 -35.14
C GLU A 80 -29.01 -12.52 -34.32
N ARG A 81 -28.87 -12.78 -33.01
CA ARG A 81 -30.02 -13.05 -32.12
C ARG A 81 -31.00 -11.88 -32.00
N LEU A 82 -30.49 -10.65 -32.05
CA LEU A 82 -31.31 -9.44 -32.02
C LEU A 82 -32.06 -9.24 -33.34
N GLN A 83 -31.40 -9.55 -34.46
CA GLN A 83 -31.96 -9.44 -35.81
C GLN A 83 -33.03 -10.52 -36.04
N GLU A 84 -32.79 -11.76 -35.61
CA GLU A 84 -33.77 -12.85 -35.63
C GLU A 84 -35.02 -12.47 -34.82
N ARG A 85 -34.84 -11.93 -33.60
CA ARG A 85 -35.94 -11.46 -32.75
C ARG A 85 -36.69 -10.25 -33.32
N GLN A 86 -36.02 -9.38 -34.09
CA GLN A 86 -36.63 -8.25 -34.79
C GLN A 86 -37.40 -8.69 -36.04
N LEU A 87 -36.88 -9.68 -36.78
CA LEU A 87 -37.58 -10.29 -37.92
C LEU A 87 -38.78 -11.14 -37.47
N GLU A 88 -38.78 -11.62 -36.22
CA GLU A 88 -39.90 -12.32 -35.58
C GLU A 88 -41.03 -11.40 -35.04
N ALA A 89 -41.06 -10.11 -35.38
CA ALA A 89 -42.16 -9.22 -34.97
C ALA A 89 -43.51 -9.53 -35.65
N PRO A 90 -44.62 -9.16 -35.01
CA PRO A 90 -45.22 -9.92 -33.91
C PRO A 90 -45.84 -11.23 -34.43
N ARG A 91 -45.78 -12.30 -33.64
CA ARG A 91 -46.66 -13.45 -33.82
C ARG A 91 -48.10 -12.93 -33.94
N LYS A 92 -48.66 -12.97 -35.16
CA LYS A 92 -50.10 -12.80 -35.39
C LYS A 92 -50.78 -13.60 -34.29
N ARG A 93 -51.62 -12.97 -33.46
CA ARG A 93 -52.44 -13.69 -32.49
C ARG A 93 -53.24 -14.69 -33.31
N ARG A 94 -52.78 -15.94 -33.38
CA ARG A 94 -53.61 -17.05 -33.82
C ARG A 94 -54.75 -17.01 -32.83
N GLY A 95 -55.94 -16.67 -33.34
CA GLY A 95 -57.16 -16.75 -32.55
C GLY A 95 -57.18 -18.09 -31.85
N ALA A 96 -57.73 -18.12 -30.64
CA ALA A 96 -57.90 -19.33 -29.85
C ALA A 96 -58.63 -20.38 -30.71
N LEU A 97 -57.85 -21.21 -31.40
CA LEU A 97 -58.31 -22.44 -31.99
C LEU A 97 -58.61 -23.30 -30.77
N SER A 98 -59.89 -23.63 -30.60
CA SER A 98 -60.32 -24.62 -29.62
C SER A 98 -59.39 -25.82 -29.73
N GLU A 99 -58.58 -26.04 -28.71
CA GLU A 99 -57.64 -27.14 -28.64
C GLU A 99 -58.46 -28.42 -28.79
N ARG A 100 -58.30 -29.09 -29.94
CA ARG A 100 -58.97 -30.34 -30.22
C ARG A 100 -58.51 -31.31 -29.13
N VAL A 101 -59.44 -31.73 -28.26
CA VAL A 101 -59.12 -32.66 -27.17
C VAL A 101 -58.55 -33.93 -27.79
N LEU A 102 -57.25 -34.12 -27.55
CA LEU A 102 -56.45 -35.17 -28.12
C LEU A 102 -56.96 -36.52 -27.59
N THR A 103 -57.13 -37.50 -28.47
CA THR A 103 -57.59 -38.83 -28.08
C THR A 103 -56.57 -39.51 -27.15
N GLN A 104 -57.01 -40.48 -26.34
CA GLN A 104 -56.13 -41.18 -25.40
C GLN A 104 -54.91 -41.82 -26.10
N GLU A 105 -55.07 -42.31 -27.32
CA GLU A 105 -53.98 -42.89 -28.13
C GLU A 105 -52.96 -41.83 -28.58
N GLU A 106 -53.45 -40.69 -29.03
CA GLU A 106 -52.60 -39.57 -29.43
C GLU A 106 -51.82 -38.99 -28.21
N LEU A 107 -52.43 -39.00 -27.02
CA LEU A 107 -51.79 -38.60 -25.77
C LEU A 107 -50.66 -39.56 -25.37
N LEU A 108 -50.87 -40.87 -25.57
CA LEU A 108 -49.84 -41.88 -25.37
C LEU A 108 -48.73 -41.77 -26.42
N ALA A 109 -49.05 -41.41 -27.67
CA ALA A 109 -48.07 -41.19 -28.72
C ALA A 109 -47.22 -39.94 -28.44
N GLU A 110 -47.83 -38.85 -27.97
CA GLU A 110 -47.11 -37.65 -27.53
C GLU A 110 -46.20 -37.96 -26.35
N ALA A 111 -46.71 -38.66 -25.33
CA ALA A 111 -45.91 -39.08 -24.18
C ALA A 111 -44.70 -39.94 -24.58
N LYS A 112 -44.84 -40.81 -25.59
CA LYS A 112 -43.72 -41.59 -26.14
C LYS A 112 -42.67 -40.69 -26.80
N LEU A 113 -43.07 -39.72 -27.60
CA LEU A 113 -42.14 -38.76 -28.23
C LEU A 113 -41.45 -37.89 -27.18
N THR A 114 -42.16 -37.46 -26.14
CA THR A 114 -41.57 -36.75 -25.00
C THR A 114 -40.57 -37.62 -24.26
N ALA A 115 -40.87 -38.90 -24.04
CA ALA A 115 -39.96 -39.85 -23.41
C ALA A 115 -38.68 -40.05 -24.24
N GLU A 116 -38.80 -40.19 -25.56
CA GLU A 116 -37.65 -40.27 -26.47
C GLU A 116 -36.82 -38.97 -26.46
N SER A 117 -37.47 -37.80 -26.43
CA SER A 117 -36.80 -36.49 -26.30
C SER A 117 -36.07 -36.33 -24.97
N ASN A 118 -36.70 -36.78 -23.89
CA ASN A 118 -36.12 -36.78 -22.54
C ASN A 118 -34.93 -37.73 -22.45
N LEU A 119 -35.01 -38.91 -23.08
CA LEU A 119 -33.90 -39.87 -23.15
C LEU A 119 -32.71 -39.25 -23.90
N ARG A 120 -32.93 -38.64 -25.06
CA ARG A 120 -31.86 -37.96 -25.82
C ARG A 120 -31.26 -36.78 -25.04
N SER A 121 -32.09 -36.06 -24.30
CA SER A 121 -31.65 -34.94 -23.46
C SER A 121 -30.82 -35.43 -22.27
N LEU A 122 -31.17 -36.56 -21.67
CA LEU A 122 -30.40 -37.22 -20.62
C LEU A 122 -29.03 -37.69 -21.15
N GLU A 123 -28.99 -38.39 -22.28
CA GLU A 123 -27.72 -38.82 -22.91
C GLU A 123 -26.79 -37.63 -23.22
N ASN A 124 -27.35 -36.52 -23.70
CA ASN A 124 -26.58 -35.30 -23.94
C ASN A 124 -26.07 -34.67 -22.63
N TYR A 125 -26.88 -34.67 -21.58
CA TYR A 125 -26.48 -34.18 -20.26
C TYR A 125 -25.34 -35.03 -19.66
N GLU A 126 -25.45 -36.35 -19.75
CA GLU A 126 -24.41 -37.29 -19.30
C GLU A 126 -23.09 -37.09 -20.04
N ARG A 127 -23.15 -36.84 -21.36
CA ARG A 127 -21.96 -36.52 -22.15
C ARG A 127 -21.30 -35.22 -21.68
N LEU A 128 -22.08 -34.17 -21.44
CA LEU A 128 -21.58 -32.89 -20.93
C LEU A 128 -20.97 -33.02 -19.52
N GLU A 129 -21.60 -33.79 -18.64
CA GLU A 129 -21.08 -34.13 -17.30
C GLU A 129 -19.72 -34.87 -17.39
N ALA A 130 -19.61 -35.85 -18.30
CA ALA A 130 -18.38 -36.61 -18.51
C ALA A 130 -17.24 -35.72 -19.04
N ASP A 131 -17.53 -34.80 -19.97
CA ASP A 131 -16.51 -33.89 -20.52
C ASP A 131 -16.10 -32.80 -19.50
N LYS A 132 -17.04 -32.32 -18.68
CA LYS A 132 -16.75 -31.43 -17.55
C LYS A 132 -15.84 -32.09 -16.51
N LYS A 133 -16.05 -33.39 -16.25
CA LYS A 133 -15.19 -34.20 -15.36
C LYS A 133 -13.78 -34.42 -15.94
N LYS A 134 -13.64 -34.55 -17.26
CA LYS A 134 -12.33 -34.68 -17.94
C LYS A 134 -11.53 -33.38 -17.94
N HIS A 135 -12.19 -32.23 -17.96
CA HIS A 135 -11.54 -30.91 -18.06
C HIS A 135 -11.22 -30.26 -16.70
N VAL A 136 -11.42 -30.97 -15.59
CA VAL A 136 -11.00 -30.50 -14.27
C VAL A 136 -9.49 -30.35 -14.28
N HIS A 137 -9.03 -29.10 -14.22
CA HIS A 137 -7.60 -28.77 -14.15
C HIS A 137 -7.03 -29.42 -12.89
N LYS A 138 -6.29 -30.52 -13.08
CA LYS A 138 -5.50 -31.12 -12.00
C LYS A 138 -4.40 -30.12 -11.65
N LYS A 139 -4.56 -29.42 -10.52
CA LYS A 139 -3.48 -28.58 -9.98
C LYS A 139 -2.26 -29.48 -9.81
N ARG A 140 -1.17 -29.17 -10.54
CA ARG A 140 0.09 -29.89 -10.36
C ARG A 140 0.47 -29.78 -8.88
N ARG A 141 0.81 -30.90 -8.26
CA ARG A 141 1.42 -30.90 -6.93
C ARG A 141 2.80 -30.26 -7.09
N PHE A 142 3.11 -29.31 -6.22
CA PHE A 142 4.45 -28.75 -6.15
C PHE A 142 5.34 -29.77 -5.43
N GLU A 143 6.31 -30.32 -6.14
CA GLU A 143 7.24 -31.33 -5.63
C GLU A 143 8.62 -30.69 -5.40
N GLY A 144 8.67 -29.76 -4.45
CA GLY A 144 9.91 -29.10 -4.08
C GLY A 144 9.83 -28.45 -2.70
N PRO A 145 10.95 -27.90 -2.22
CA PRO A 145 11.00 -27.19 -0.96
C PRO A 145 10.03 -26.00 -0.99
N SER A 146 9.09 -25.99 -0.06
CA SER A 146 8.04 -24.99 0.06
C SER A 146 8.27 -24.11 1.29
N ILE A 147 7.96 -22.81 1.12
CA ILE A 147 7.98 -21.81 2.18
C ILE A 147 6.54 -21.35 2.42
N ARG A 148 6.05 -21.50 3.66
CA ARG A 148 4.70 -21.11 4.07
C ARG A 148 4.75 -19.93 5.02
N TYR A 149 4.00 -18.88 4.69
CA TYR A 149 3.83 -17.69 5.53
C TYR A 149 2.50 -17.79 6.28
N HIS A 150 2.52 -17.54 7.58
CA HIS A 150 1.31 -17.43 8.38
C HIS A 150 1.42 -16.23 9.34
N SER A 151 0.47 -15.30 9.23
CA SER A 151 0.35 -14.15 10.12
C SER A 151 -0.71 -14.43 11.18
N VAL A 152 -0.38 -14.18 12.44
CA VAL A 152 -1.27 -14.37 13.60
C VAL A 152 -1.21 -13.12 14.49
N LEU A 153 -2.31 -12.77 15.15
CA LEU A 153 -2.32 -11.71 16.15
C LEU A 153 -1.79 -12.26 17.48
N MET A 154 -0.79 -11.61 18.05
CA MET A 154 -0.15 -11.96 19.31
C MET A 154 -0.29 -10.82 20.34
N PRO A 155 -0.37 -11.12 21.64
CA PRO A 155 -0.30 -10.08 22.67
C PRO A 155 1.03 -9.31 22.59
N LEU A 156 0.98 -7.98 22.66
CA LEU A 156 2.16 -7.14 22.85
C LEU A 156 2.64 -7.33 24.28
N ILE A 157 3.83 -7.92 24.41
CA ILE A 157 4.56 -7.97 25.68
C ILE A 157 5.20 -6.60 25.84
N PRO A 158 4.84 -5.81 26.87
CA PRO A 158 5.55 -4.56 27.16
C PRO A 158 7.00 -4.89 27.50
N ASP A 159 7.95 -4.18 26.89
CA ASP A 159 9.38 -4.31 27.20
C ASP A 159 9.61 -3.93 28.68
N ALA A 160 9.81 -4.93 29.54
CA ALA A 160 9.99 -4.77 30.98
C ALA A 160 11.39 -4.22 31.37
N HIS A 161 11.93 -3.26 30.61
CA HIS A 161 13.23 -2.62 30.87
C HIS A 161 13.19 -1.08 30.85
N MET A 162 12.06 -0.49 31.22
CA MET A 162 12.02 0.89 31.74
C MET A 162 11.14 0.88 32.99
N LYS A 163 11.74 0.60 34.16
CA LYS A 163 11.11 0.96 35.43
C LYS A 163 11.14 2.49 35.51
N GLU A 164 10.05 3.10 35.11
CA GLU A 164 9.69 4.44 35.55
C GLU A 164 9.35 4.32 37.04
N GLU A 165 10.33 4.64 37.87
CA GLU A 165 10.19 4.83 39.31
C GLU A 165 9.24 6.01 39.53
N ASN A 166 7.94 5.72 39.57
CA ASN A 166 6.98 6.62 40.16
C ASN A 166 7.16 6.50 41.68
N VAL A 167 7.81 7.50 42.25
CA VAL A 167 7.97 7.67 43.69
C VAL A 167 6.57 7.86 44.28
N ASP A 168 6.03 6.82 44.89
CA ASP A 168 4.78 6.90 45.65
C ASP A 168 5.11 7.58 46.98
N VAL A 169 4.63 8.81 47.16
CA VAL A 169 4.80 9.56 48.41
C VAL A 169 3.73 9.06 49.37
N GLU A 170 4.04 7.98 50.08
CA GLU A 170 3.30 7.63 51.29
C GLU A 170 3.52 8.71 52.35
N GLY A 171 2.41 9.25 52.84
CA GLY A 171 2.39 10.09 54.02
C GLY A 171 0.99 10.58 54.33
N LEU A 172 0.20 9.77 55.06
CA LEU A 172 -0.02 9.96 56.50
C LEU A 172 -1.31 9.21 56.95
N ASP A 173 -1.14 8.32 57.91
CA ASP A 173 -2.21 7.61 58.64
C ASP A 173 -3.24 8.56 59.28
N GLN A 174 -4.52 8.21 59.17
CA GLN A 174 -5.45 8.24 60.31
C GLN A 174 -6.70 7.36 60.11
N ASP A 175 -6.82 6.42 61.03
CA ASP A 175 -7.85 5.42 61.34
C ASP A 175 -9.34 5.75 61.06
N THR A 176 -10.07 4.82 60.42
CA THR A 176 -11.47 4.46 60.80
C THR A 176 -11.92 3.12 60.16
N PRO A 177 -12.63 2.19 60.87
CA PRO A 177 -12.84 0.83 60.39
C PRO A 177 -14.19 0.54 59.68
N GLN A 178 -14.07 -0.31 58.65
CA GLN A 178 -14.95 -1.43 58.24
C GLN A 178 -16.37 -1.19 57.69
N ALA A 179 -16.53 -1.41 56.37
CA ALA A 179 -17.68 -2.07 55.75
C ALA A 179 -17.28 -2.77 54.43
N THR A 180 -17.70 -4.02 54.27
CA THR A 180 -17.53 -4.91 53.09
C THR A 180 -18.63 -4.67 52.01
N PRO A 181 -18.72 -5.46 50.93
CA PRO A 181 -18.05 -5.32 49.64
C PRO A 181 -19.06 -5.03 48.51
N THR A 182 -18.74 -4.14 47.56
CA THR A 182 -19.56 -3.99 46.34
C THR A 182 -18.69 -4.07 45.10
N SER A 183 -18.85 -5.18 44.40
CA SER A 183 -18.56 -5.43 43.00
C SER A 183 -18.43 -4.17 42.13
N SER A 184 -17.20 -3.91 41.68
CA SER A 184 -16.96 -3.17 40.44
C SER A 184 -16.10 -4.06 39.53
N SER A 185 -16.79 -4.62 38.56
CA SER A 185 -16.23 -5.20 37.34
C SER A 185 -15.33 -4.19 36.64
N SER A 186 -14.02 -4.24 36.87
CA SER A 186 -13.04 -3.57 36.03
C SER A 186 -12.45 -4.59 35.06
N SER A 187 -12.89 -4.49 33.81
CA SER A 187 -12.30 -5.05 32.61
C SER A 187 -10.81 -5.40 32.75
N GLN A 188 -10.50 -6.69 32.86
CA GLN A 188 -9.13 -7.14 32.68
C GLN A 188 -8.69 -6.81 31.26
N GLY A 189 -7.63 -6.03 31.16
CA GLY A 189 -7.17 -5.39 29.94
C GLY A 189 -6.91 -6.41 28.83
N ALA A 190 -7.58 -6.20 27.70
CA ALA A 190 -7.06 -6.68 26.44
C ALA A 190 -5.74 -5.93 26.22
N GLY A 191 -4.61 -6.57 26.55
CA GLY A 191 -3.29 -6.09 26.17
C GLY A 191 -3.30 -5.77 24.67
N SER A 192 -2.58 -4.72 24.27
CA SER A 192 -2.50 -4.34 22.86
C SER A 192 -2.03 -5.56 22.03
N LEU A 193 -2.58 -5.74 20.83
CA LEU A 193 -2.24 -6.87 19.96
C LEU A 193 -1.25 -6.42 18.88
N CYS A 194 -0.31 -7.26 18.50
CA CYS A 194 0.56 -7.06 17.34
C CYS A 194 0.41 -8.19 16.33
N SER A 195 0.66 -7.89 15.05
CA SER A 195 0.80 -8.93 14.04
C SER A 195 2.18 -9.58 14.16
N ARG A 196 2.19 -10.91 14.24
CA ARG A 196 3.40 -11.71 14.17
C ARG A 196 3.34 -12.61 12.95
N THR A 197 4.39 -12.54 12.13
CA THR A 197 4.53 -13.39 10.94
C THR A 197 5.48 -14.54 11.24
N TYR A 198 5.03 -15.75 10.98
CA TYR A 198 5.82 -16.96 11.07
C TYR A 198 6.08 -17.51 9.67
N ILE A 199 7.30 -18.00 9.47
CA ILE A 199 7.75 -18.58 8.20
C ILE A 199 8.12 -20.02 8.48
N THR A 200 7.45 -20.96 7.82
CA THR A 200 7.72 -22.40 7.92
C THR A 200 8.38 -22.88 6.64
N PHE A 201 9.49 -23.59 6.79
CA PHE A 201 10.19 -24.27 5.71
C PHE A 201 9.85 -25.77 5.79
N SER A 202 9.78 -26.43 4.64
CA SER A 202 9.61 -27.90 4.60
C SER A 202 10.93 -28.64 4.82
N ASP A 203 12.02 -28.08 4.29
CA ASP A 203 13.35 -28.68 4.32
C ASP A 203 14.35 -27.70 4.98
N ASP A 204 15.29 -28.24 5.77
CA ASP A 204 16.32 -27.45 6.46
C ASP A 204 17.33 -26.82 5.51
N GLU A 205 17.54 -27.41 4.32
CA GLU A 205 18.37 -26.82 3.26
C GLU A 205 17.74 -25.54 2.68
N ALA A 206 16.41 -25.52 2.54
CA ALA A 206 15.68 -24.32 2.11
C ALA A 206 15.75 -23.21 3.17
N PHE A 207 15.72 -23.58 4.45
CA PHE A 207 15.95 -22.64 5.54
C PHE A 207 17.37 -22.08 5.50
N SER A 208 18.38 -22.95 5.39
CA SER A 208 19.80 -22.56 5.38
C SER A 208 20.18 -21.75 4.15
N SER A 209 19.53 -21.96 3.00
CA SER A 209 19.76 -21.14 1.80
C SER A 209 19.06 -19.78 1.87
N ALA A 210 17.88 -19.70 2.47
CA ALA A 210 17.17 -18.43 2.70
C ALA A 210 17.82 -17.58 3.81
N PHE A 211 18.37 -18.26 4.82
CA PHE A 211 19.07 -17.68 5.95
C PHE A 211 20.47 -18.30 6.06
N PRO A 212 21.39 -17.98 5.13
CA PRO A 212 22.74 -18.49 5.17
C PRO A 212 23.33 -18.22 6.55
N PRO A 213 23.92 -19.25 7.21
CA PRO A 213 24.56 -19.08 8.49
C PRO A 213 25.57 -17.97 8.28
N SER A 214 25.29 -16.87 8.95
CA SER A 214 26.10 -15.69 8.87
C SER A 214 27.46 -16.09 9.42
N ALA A 215 28.42 -16.41 8.56
CA ALA A 215 29.85 -16.45 8.89
C ALA A 215 30.37 -15.05 9.26
N ARG A 216 29.50 -14.18 9.77
CA ARG A 216 29.84 -12.96 10.46
C ARG A 216 30.08 -13.40 11.89
N SER A 217 31.36 -13.42 12.27
CA SER A 217 31.72 -12.84 13.57
C SER A 217 30.76 -11.69 13.82
N SER A 218 29.97 -11.75 14.89
CA SER A 218 29.07 -10.67 15.30
C SER A 218 29.75 -9.36 14.92
N PRO A 219 29.19 -8.52 14.03
CA PRO A 219 29.90 -7.33 13.55
C PRO A 219 30.40 -6.65 14.81
N ALA A 220 31.73 -6.57 14.94
CA ALA A 220 32.36 -6.16 16.19
C ALA A 220 31.65 -4.88 16.60
N GLN A 221 30.94 -4.93 17.74
CA GLN A 221 30.11 -3.80 18.14
C GLN A 221 31.00 -2.56 18.04
N PRO A 222 30.53 -1.47 17.39
CA PRO A 222 31.38 -0.31 17.15
C PRO A 222 32.00 0.08 18.49
N VAL A 223 33.34 -0.01 18.56
CA VAL A 223 34.07 0.20 19.80
C VAL A 223 33.76 1.61 20.26
N GLN A 224 33.00 1.74 21.36
CA GLN A 224 32.70 3.05 21.93
C GLN A 224 33.98 3.58 22.56
N GLU A 225 34.55 4.61 21.94
CA GLU A 225 35.74 5.27 22.46
C GLU A 225 35.44 5.92 23.82
N VAL A 226 36.42 5.95 24.71
CA VAL A 226 36.24 6.48 26.07
C VAL A 226 36.77 7.91 26.14
N CYS A 227 36.00 8.82 26.72
CA CYS A 227 36.42 10.19 26.92
C CYS A 227 37.58 10.29 27.94
N PRO A 228 38.72 10.90 27.60
CA PRO A 228 39.87 11.00 28.52
C PRO A 228 39.62 11.82 29.79
N VAL A 229 38.64 12.73 29.77
CA VAL A 229 38.34 13.62 30.92
C VAL A 229 37.32 13.00 31.88
N THR A 230 36.38 12.21 31.36
CA THR A 230 35.22 11.73 32.13
C THR A 230 35.15 10.21 32.27
N HIS A 231 35.99 9.48 31.53
CA HIS A 231 36.00 8.01 31.48
C HIS A 231 34.65 7.37 31.10
N LYS A 232 33.75 8.15 30.49
CA LYS A 232 32.45 7.71 29.96
C LYS A 232 32.57 7.41 28.47
N PRO A 233 31.69 6.58 27.89
CA PRO A 233 31.62 6.40 26.45
C PRO A 233 31.42 7.77 25.77
N ALA A 234 32.26 8.06 24.79
CA ALA A 234 32.24 9.30 24.06
C ALA A 234 31.09 9.30 23.06
N LEU A 235 30.34 10.41 23.07
CA LEU A 235 29.23 10.63 22.15
C LEU A 235 29.69 11.43 20.92
N TYR A 236 30.80 12.16 21.03
CA TYR A 236 31.27 13.10 20.02
C TYR A 236 32.81 13.14 19.93
N ARG A 237 33.34 13.67 18.84
CA ARG A 237 34.76 14.02 18.64
C ARG A 237 34.93 15.51 18.42
N ASP A 238 36.03 16.07 18.92
CA ASP A 238 36.35 17.49 18.75
C ASP A 238 37.00 17.75 17.38
N PRO A 239 36.46 18.61 16.49
CA PRO A 239 36.94 18.77 15.12
C PRO A 239 38.38 19.31 14.94
N VAL A 240 39.04 19.80 15.99
CA VAL A 240 40.44 20.28 15.88
C VAL A 240 41.42 19.36 16.59
N THR A 241 41.05 18.80 17.74
CA THR A 241 41.95 17.90 18.49
C THR A 241 41.74 16.43 18.15
N ASP A 242 40.62 16.11 17.51
CA ASP A 242 40.15 14.74 17.23
C ASP A 242 40.02 13.86 18.49
N ILE A 243 39.91 14.48 19.68
CA ILE A 243 39.78 13.77 20.95
C ILE A 243 38.29 13.45 21.21
N PRO A 244 37.96 12.18 21.53
CA PRO A 244 36.60 11.78 21.86
C PRO A 244 36.15 12.34 23.24
N TYR A 245 34.91 12.83 23.32
CA TYR A 245 34.34 13.39 24.55
C TYR A 245 32.86 13.00 24.77
N ALA A 246 32.47 12.93 26.05
CA ALA A 246 31.14 12.49 26.45
C ALA A 246 30.15 13.65 26.71
N ASN A 247 30.62 14.81 27.18
CA ASN A 247 29.77 15.94 27.54
C ASN A 247 30.42 17.30 27.27
N ALA A 248 29.63 18.38 27.29
CA ALA A 248 30.11 19.73 27.01
C ALA A 248 31.20 20.23 27.99
N ARG A 249 31.18 19.77 29.25
CA ARG A 249 32.24 20.07 30.24
C ARG A 249 33.58 19.49 29.79
N ALA A 250 33.60 18.24 29.33
CA ALA A 250 34.80 17.59 28.82
C ALA A 250 35.36 18.33 27.59
N PHE A 251 34.50 18.75 26.67
CA PHE A 251 34.90 19.54 25.49
C PHE A 251 35.66 20.83 25.88
N ARG A 252 35.13 21.58 26.86
CA ARG A 252 35.79 22.81 27.35
C ARG A 252 37.17 22.52 27.95
N ILE A 253 37.27 21.47 28.77
CA ILE A 253 38.55 21.07 29.39
C ILE A 253 39.56 20.66 28.32
N ILE A 254 39.15 19.90 27.31
CA ILE A 254 39.99 19.48 26.18
C ILE A 254 40.51 20.72 25.42
N ARG A 255 39.65 21.69 25.11
CA ARG A 255 40.06 22.90 24.39
C ARG A 255 40.95 23.84 25.18
N GLU A 256 40.70 23.98 26.47
CA GLU A 256 41.56 24.77 27.35
C GLU A 256 42.96 24.13 27.46
N ALA A 257 43.02 22.80 27.61
CA ALA A 257 44.28 22.07 27.62
C ALA A 257 45.03 22.21 26.28
N TYR A 258 44.31 22.14 25.16
CA TYR A 258 44.89 22.33 23.83
C TYR A 258 45.45 23.74 23.61
N GLN A 259 44.76 24.77 24.09
CA GLN A 259 45.27 26.16 24.05
C GLN A 259 46.54 26.34 24.88
N LYS A 260 46.57 25.77 26.10
CA LYS A 260 47.77 25.78 26.95
C LYS A 260 48.94 25.05 26.28
N TYR A 261 48.66 23.93 25.63
CA TYR A 261 49.65 23.17 24.86
C TYR A 261 50.23 23.99 23.71
N ILE A 262 49.39 24.63 22.89
CA ILE A 262 49.86 25.51 21.81
C ILE A 262 50.67 26.69 22.35
N ALA A 263 50.22 27.32 23.43
CA ALA A 263 50.92 28.45 24.02
C ALA A 263 52.32 28.06 24.55
N ALA A 264 52.47 26.84 25.05
CA ALA A 264 53.73 26.35 25.60
C ALA A 264 54.67 25.73 24.56
N HIS A 265 54.14 25.09 23.51
CA HIS A 265 54.93 24.27 22.56
C HIS A 265 54.91 24.84 21.13
N GLY A 266 54.17 25.92 20.89
CA GLY A 266 53.86 26.42 19.56
C GLY A 266 52.87 25.50 18.83
N PHE A 267 52.41 25.93 17.66
CA PHE A 267 51.63 25.03 16.80
C PHE A 267 52.53 23.88 16.34
N PRO A 268 52.05 22.61 16.38
CA PRO A 268 52.73 21.53 15.67
C PRO A 268 52.83 21.94 14.19
N ASN A 269 54.07 22.12 13.75
CA ASN A 269 54.44 22.98 12.64
C ASN A 269 53.80 22.54 11.31
N ALA A 270 53.32 23.52 10.53
CA ALA A 270 53.20 23.42 9.08
C ALA A 270 54.61 23.46 8.44
N SER A 271 55.49 22.54 8.83
CA SER A 271 56.84 22.41 8.28
C SER A 271 56.83 21.54 7.02
N GLY A 272 56.22 22.07 5.96
CA GLY A 272 56.55 21.72 4.58
C GLY A 272 57.62 22.68 4.08
N SER A 273 58.80 22.71 4.71
CA SER A 273 59.95 23.44 4.16
C SER A 273 60.66 22.50 3.20
N PHE A 274 60.49 22.79 1.91
CA PHE A 274 61.21 22.17 0.82
C PHE A 274 62.73 22.23 1.09
N SER A 275 63.39 21.08 1.08
CA SER A 275 64.84 21.01 0.87
C SER A 275 65.06 20.61 -0.58
N GLY A 276 64.99 21.59 -1.47
CA GLY A 276 65.47 21.46 -2.84
C GLY A 276 66.97 21.74 -2.85
N ASN A 277 67.78 20.68 -2.82
CA ASN A 277 69.17 20.76 -3.23
C ASN A 277 69.22 20.83 -4.76
N SER A 278 69.70 21.95 -5.29
CA SER A 278 70.36 21.99 -6.59
C SER A 278 71.22 23.25 -6.68
N ASP A 279 72.53 23.02 -6.63
CA ASP A 279 73.58 23.89 -7.16
C ASP A 279 73.20 24.45 -8.54
N VAL A 280 73.44 25.76 -8.75
CA VAL A 280 74.13 26.32 -9.93
C VAL A 280 74.21 27.85 -9.81
N SER A 281 75.42 28.33 -10.09
CA SER A 281 75.95 29.69 -10.13
C SER A 281 75.23 30.63 -11.12
N ASP A 282 75.08 31.92 -10.78
CA ASP A 282 75.84 33.07 -11.32
C ASP A 282 75.13 34.42 -11.06
N SER A 283 75.89 35.50 -10.94
CA SER A 283 75.47 36.91 -10.67
C SER A 283 75.38 37.74 -11.98
N PRO A 284 75.09 39.08 -11.98
CA PRO A 284 74.17 39.92 -11.20
C PRO A 284 73.29 40.88 -12.06
N ALA A 285 72.47 41.68 -11.36
CA ALA A 285 71.96 43.04 -11.68
C ALA A 285 70.73 43.22 -12.62
N ALA A 286 69.63 43.76 -12.06
CA ALA A 286 69.14 45.13 -12.35
C ALA A 286 67.77 45.46 -11.71
N THR A 287 67.75 46.62 -11.03
CA THR A 287 66.67 47.63 -10.97
C THR A 287 65.33 47.36 -10.25
N ALA A 288 65.29 47.94 -9.04
CA ALA A 288 64.20 48.67 -8.37
C ALA A 288 62.92 49.01 -9.16
N LYS A 289 61.77 48.89 -8.48
CA LYS A 289 60.91 50.05 -8.14
C LYS A 289 59.80 49.69 -7.13
N SER A 290 59.82 50.46 -6.04
CA SER A 290 58.78 50.64 -5.02
C SER A 290 57.51 51.26 -5.60
N THR A 291 56.33 50.83 -5.14
CA THR A 291 55.18 51.74 -4.93
C THR A 291 54.18 51.15 -3.93
N ARG A 292 53.97 51.89 -2.83
CA ARG A 292 52.80 51.83 -1.93
C ARG A 292 52.00 53.11 -2.15
N PRO A 293 50.66 53.08 -2.16
CA PRO A 293 49.89 53.96 -1.26
C PRO A 293 48.72 53.21 -0.61
N LYS A 294 48.53 53.30 0.72
CA LYS A 294 47.81 54.33 1.52
C LYS A 294 46.31 54.04 1.65
N ALA A 295 45.94 53.86 2.91
CA ALA A 295 44.59 53.75 3.45
C ALA A 295 43.82 55.06 3.29
N VAL A 296 42.49 54.94 3.12
CA VAL A 296 41.52 55.99 3.48
C VAL A 296 40.43 55.35 4.33
N VAL A 297 40.35 55.85 5.56
CA VAL A 297 39.29 55.71 6.54
C VAL A 297 38.19 56.73 6.22
N LYS A 298 36.91 56.35 6.36
CA LYS A 298 35.81 57.12 6.97
C LYS A 298 34.50 56.32 6.78
N GLN A 299 33.99 55.70 7.83
CA GLN A 299 33.08 56.21 8.88
C GLN A 299 31.60 56.24 8.46
N THR A 300 30.88 55.36 9.16
CA THR A 300 29.46 55.29 9.49
C THR A 300 28.72 56.62 9.67
N VAL A 301 27.47 56.63 9.24
CA VAL A 301 26.38 57.35 9.93
C VAL A 301 25.11 56.51 9.88
N VAL A 302 24.59 56.25 11.08
CA VAL A 302 23.26 55.71 11.38
C VAL A 302 22.28 56.89 11.33
N ALA A 303 21.09 56.67 10.79
CA ALA A 303 19.93 57.53 11.02
C ALA A 303 18.75 56.66 11.45
N THR A 304 18.15 57.11 12.55
CA THR A 304 16.87 56.77 13.20
C THR A 304 15.73 56.34 12.31
#